data_AF-A0A554RSJ3-F1
#
_entry.id   AF-A0A554RSJ3-F1
#
_cell.length_a   1.000
_cell.length_b   1.000
_cell.length_c   1.000
_cell.angle_alpha   90.00
_cell.angle_beta   90.00
_cell.angle_gamma   90.00
#
_symmetry.space_group_name_H-M   'P 1'
#
loop_
_entity.id
_entity.type
_entity.pdbx_description
1 polymer ?
#
loop_
_entity_poly.entity_id
_entity_poly.type
_entity_poly.pdbx_seq_one_letter_code
_entity_poly.pdbx_strand_id
1 'polypeptide(L)'
;MDDAYVAERVLAASYGASMLTADAAGAKIVADATHLAVFAGVRPRSHLLLREYARGIIKRAEHLLASNGSLWKGVDPPYASDWPTIPDQAAIDAIVPDRSSGGTRSSSWGQNRIRNSVMADDFGRYIIGTNSWSTSWLSLRLNEPQWMSLERRVEQALAKLSANERRAWEIFEQAAQSAGIARLNRRLPTVGASTGQKGRGEAPARHAVDEVLFKIRDLLLEMLGPSRAEEFAPLMNQIIAGTGMRHAPLFDLKLVQRYVVGRVFDLGWTAERFEKFDSEIKSSGREEAKAERMGKKYQWIAYYEMLAFMADHYQYAGGTSTKEIGAVYQGSWQDSFRDIDPSNVMQPLAESDEEPAGTAAFWRGARVKDWSVAATPEVWVQRTDDVPLPADLLLCRDAPSQSDWVNFYADFKWTMPRPAYEASYKDGRREIWMNVEGALVKRFDVTKLSSKAVAKRIAQSDINSNDNHSIYLGEVGWSEASRHFLDPYYGSLGWTRDAEREGISVITASQGYMRERGTFDCSLTSESIKLRMPSMQMLELLGATWSGISATYVDKTKAGMVLAFDPSVNVRGPSAFLVRREHLLEVMRIHDLVVCWATCGVD
;
A
#
# COMPACT_ATOMS: atom_id res chain seq x y z
N MET A 1 18.88 27.39 -4.11
CA MET A 1 19.57 26.20 -3.58
C MET A 1 19.41 25.11 -4.61
N ASP A 2 20.50 24.65 -5.20
CA ASP A 2 20.42 24.04 -6.53
C ASP A 2 20.35 22.50 -6.46
N ASP A 3 20.75 21.92 -5.33
CA ASP A 3 20.67 20.48 -5.06
C ASP A 3 19.23 20.07 -4.71
N ALA A 4 18.60 19.25 -5.56
CA ALA A 4 17.23 18.75 -5.36
C ALA A 4 17.07 17.96 -4.07
N TYR A 5 18.05 17.11 -3.77
CA TYR A 5 17.99 16.20 -2.64
C TYR A 5 17.95 16.97 -1.32
N VAL A 6 18.82 17.97 -1.17
CA VAL A 6 18.84 18.78 0.05
C VAL A 6 17.56 19.63 0.14
N ALA A 7 17.03 20.15 -0.98
CA ALA A 7 15.83 20.98 -0.98
C ALA A 7 14.59 20.16 -0.58
N GLU A 8 14.50 18.95 -1.13
CA GLU A 8 13.49 17.95 -0.76
C GLU A 8 13.56 17.64 0.74
N ARG A 9 14.74 17.37 1.32
CA ARG A 9 14.86 17.05 2.75
C ARG A 9 14.53 18.22 3.67
N VAL A 10 14.84 19.45 3.29
CA VAL A 10 14.41 20.65 4.03
C VAL A 10 12.89 20.75 4.05
N LEU A 11 12.24 20.47 2.91
CA LEU A 11 10.78 20.46 2.83
C LEU A 11 10.17 19.27 3.58
N ALA A 12 10.79 18.08 3.56
CA ALA A 12 10.37 16.93 4.34
C ALA A 12 10.36 17.26 5.84
N ALA A 13 11.47 17.82 6.36
CA ALA A 13 11.56 18.24 7.75
C ALA A 13 10.53 19.33 8.11
N SER A 14 10.33 20.30 7.21
CA SER A 14 9.33 21.36 7.38
C SER A 14 7.90 20.80 7.39
N TYR A 15 7.62 19.79 6.56
CA TYR A 15 6.34 19.09 6.55
C TYR A 15 6.11 18.29 7.84
N GLY A 16 7.14 17.58 8.31
CA GLY A 16 7.16 16.93 9.63
C GLY A 16 6.76 17.88 10.75
N ALA A 17 7.44 19.02 10.85
CA ALA A 17 7.14 20.07 11.84
C ALA A 17 5.72 20.63 11.68
N SER A 18 5.25 20.81 10.43
CA SER A 18 3.89 21.30 10.14
C SER A 18 2.80 20.32 10.60
N MET A 19 3.07 19.01 10.53
CA MET A 19 2.14 17.98 11.03
C MET A 19 2.07 17.95 12.56
N LEU A 20 3.20 18.21 13.23
CA LEU A 20 3.31 18.20 14.69
C LEU A 20 2.71 19.44 15.36
N THR A 21 2.63 20.57 14.66
CA THR A 21 2.09 21.82 15.22
C THR A 21 0.56 21.89 15.19
N ALA A 22 0.01 22.54 16.21
CA ALA A 22 -1.38 23.01 16.26
C ALA A 22 -1.49 24.54 16.07
N ASP A 23 -0.36 25.25 15.95
CA ASP A 23 -0.33 26.69 15.69
C ASP A 23 -0.69 26.99 14.22
N ALA A 24 -1.95 27.32 13.99
CA ALA A 24 -2.46 27.66 12.67
C ALA A 24 -1.80 28.92 12.08
N ALA A 25 -1.42 29.90 12.90
CA ALA A 25 -0.79 31.13 12.43
C ALA A 25 0.65 30.87 11.99
N GLY A 26 1.41 30.13 12.79
CA GLY A 26 2.76 29.66 12.43
C GLY A 26 2.73 28.77 11.17
N ALA A 27 1.81 27.82 11.10
CA ALA A 27 1.63 26.97 9.91
C ALA A 27 1.33 27.79 8.66
N LYS A 28 0.51 28.85 8.77
CA LYS A 28 0.24 29.76 7.65
C LYS A 28 1.50 30.46 7.16
N ILE A 29 2.35 30.97 8.07
CA ILE A 29 3.61 31.66 7.71
C ILE A 29 4.52 30.71 6.92
N VAL A 30 4.65 29.46 7.39
CA VAL A 30 5.47 28.44 6.71
C VAL A 30 4.87 28.09 5.35
N ALA A 31 3.54 27.98 5.24
CA ALA A 31 2.85 27.72 3.98
C ALA A 31 3.00 28.87 2.98
N ASP A 32 2.91 30.13 3.41
CA ASP A 32 3.14 31.31 2.55
C ASP A 32 4.57 31.31 2.00
N ALA A 33 5.57 31.06 2.85
CA ALA A 33 6.97 30.97 2.43
C ALA A 33 7.22 29.80 1.47
N THR A 34 6.61 28.65 1.75
CA THR A 34 6.70 27.44 0.91
C THR A 34 6.05 27.68 -0.46
N HIS A 35 4.87 28.28 -0.49
CA HIS A 35 4.18 28.63 -1.74
C HIS A 35 5.02 29.59 -2.58
N LEU A 36 5.55 30.64 -1.97
CA LEU A 36 6.42 31.60 -2.65
C LEU A 36 7.68 30.93 -3.22
N ALA A 37 8.30 30.02 -2.48
CA ALA A 37 9.53 29.37 -2.89
C ALA A 37 9.34 28.29 -3.97
N VAL A 38 8.19 27.59 -3.96
CA VAL A 38 7.97 26.40 -4.80
C VAL A 38 6.95 26.66 -5.91
N PHE A 39 5.82 27.29 -5.60
CA PHE A 39 4.63 27.35 -6.47
C PHE A 39 4.33 28.74 -7.05
N ALA A 40 4.99 29.81 -6.60
CA ALA A 40 4.78 31.15 -7.18
C ALA A 40 5.30 31.28 -8.61
N GLY A 41 6.25 30.42 -9.02
CA GLY A 41 6.65 30.29 -10.41
C GLY A 41 5.60 29.52 -11.23
N VAL A 42 5.55 29.77 -12.54
CA VAL A 42 4.59 29.09 -13.45
C VAL A 42 4.74 27.56 -13.43
N ARG A 43 5.94 27.06 -13.13
CA ARG A 43 6.29 25.64 -13.14
C ARG A 43 7.20 25.31 -11.94
N PRO A 44 6.71 24.65 -10.88
CA PRO A 44 7.55 24.21 -9.78
C PRO A 44 8.63 23.24 -10.31
N ARG A 45 9.79 23.19 -9.64
CA ARG A 45 10.89 22.27 -9.97
C ARG A 45 10.34 20.84 -10.14
N SER A 46 10.66 20.18 -11.25
CA SER A 46 10.27 18.79 -11.51
C SER A 46 10.98 17.83 -10.57
N HIS A 47 10.41 17.60 -9.39
CA HIS A 47 10.91 16.62 -8.44
C HIS A 47 9.75 16.17 -7.55
N LEU A 48 9.40 14.88 -7.62
CA LEU A 48 8.12 14.38 -7.11
C LEU A 48 7.93 14.66 -5.61
N LEU A 49 8.83 14.15 -4.77
CA LEU A 49 8.73 14.30 -3.31
C LEU A 49 8.88 15.75 -2.84
N LEU A 50 9.65 16.57 -3.55
CA LEU A 50 9.80 18.00 -3.25
C LEU A 50 8.47 18.72 -3.38
N ARG A 51 7.79 18.53 -4.51
CA ARG A 51 6.46 19.11 -4.76
C ARG A 51 5.45 18.59 -3.76
N GLU A 52 5.54 17.31 -3.41
CA GLU A 52 4.63 16.70 -2.44
C GLU A 52 4.80 17.23 -1.03
N TYR A 53 6.03 17.30 -0.50
CA TYR A 53 6.26 17.85 0.83
C TYR A 53 5.86 19.33 0.91
N ALA A 54 6.16 20.11 -0.15
CA ALA A 54 5.70 21.48 -0.25
C ALA A 54 4.17 21.60 -0.25
N ARG A 55 3.49 20.75 -1.01
CA ARG A 55 2.02 20.66 -1.03
C ARG A 55 1.47 20.23 0.33
N GLY A 56 2.09 19.26 0.99
CA GLY A 56 1.70 18.76 2.31
C GLY A 56 1.71 19.86 3.37
N ILE A 57 2.75 20.70 3.40
CA ILE A 57 2.83 21.88 4.28
C ILE A 57 1.62 22.79 4.07
N ILE A 58 1.30 23.09 2.81
CA ILE A 58 0.17 23.95 2.45
C ILE A 58 -1.16 23.33 2.85
N LYS A 59 -1.41 22.06 2.48
CA LYS A 59 -2.66 21.34 2.83
C LYS A 59 -2.84 21.21 4.34
N ARG A 60 -1.74 21.06 5.09
CA ARG A 60 -1.78 21.05 6.55
C ARG A 60 -2.18 22.42 7.12
N ALA A 61 -1.65 23.52 6.56
CA ALA A 61 -2.06 24.87 6.95
C ALA A 61 -3.54 25.14 6.62
N GLU A 62 -4.01 24.74 5.43
CA GLU A 62 -5.45 24.83 5.06
C GLU A 62 -6.33 24.08 6.06
N HIS A 63 -5.92 22.88 6.48
CA HIS A 63 -6.63 22.09 7.49
C HIS A 63 -6.69 22.79 8.85
N LEU A 64 -5.56 23.34 9.35
CA LEU A 64 -5.51 24.03 10.64
C LEU A 64 -6.30 25.34 10.63
N LEU A 65 -6.36 26.04 9.50
CA LEU A 65 -7.15 27.27 9.34
C LEU A 65 -8.64 27.00 9.12
N ALA A 66 -9.06 25.73 9.01
CA ALA A 66 -10.41 25.33 8.64
C ALA A 66 -10.93 26.10 7.40
N SER A 67 -10.07 26.31 6.41
CA SER A 67 -10.41 27.13 5.25
C SER A 67 -11.39 26.40 4.33
N ASN A 68 -12.51 27.06 4.02
CA ASN A 68 -13.45 26.58 3.00
C ASN A 68 -12.88 26.86 1.60
N GLY A 69 -12.11 25.91 1.07
CA GLY A 69 -11.49 26.00 -0.26
C GLY A 69 -10.00 26.28 -0.20
N SER A 70 -9.38 26.33 -1.39
CA SER A 70 -7.93 26.46 -1.51
C SER A 70 -7.49 27.92 -1.36
N LEU A 71 -6.67 28.19 -0.33
CA LEU A 71 -6.09 29.52 -0.08
C LEU A 71 -4.89 29.80 -0.99
N TRP A 72 -4.17 28.74 -1.38
CA TRP A 72 -2.98 28.83 -2.22
C TRP A 72 -3.23 28.17 -3.58
N LYS A 73 -3.11 28.94 -4.67
CA LYS A 73 -3.37 28.46 -6.03
C LYS A 73 -2.18 27.68 -6.60
N GLY A 74 -2.48 26.74 -7.50
CA GLY A 74 -1.45 26.01 -8.26
C GLY A 74 -0.67 24.98 -7.44
N VAL A 75 -1.24 24.52 -6.32
CA VAL A 75 -0.60 23.58 -5.39
C VAL A 75 -0.99 22.12 -5.64
N ASP A 76 -1.92 21.88 -6.55
CA ASP A 76 -2.42 20.56 -6.89
C ASP A 76 -1.90 20.14 -8.27
N PRO A 77 -1.47 18.88 -8.45
CA PRO A 77 -1.03 18.37 -9.76
C PRO A 77 -2.19 18.35 -10.78
N PRO A 78 -1.89 18.38 -12.09
CA PRO A 78 -0.57 18.38 -12.70
C PRO A 78 0.04 19.78 -12.80
N TYR A 79 1.38 19.87 -12.78
CA TYR A 79 2.12 21.14 -12.75
C TYR A 79 2.65 21.59 -14.12
N ALA A 80 2.23 20.92 -15.21
CA ALA A 80 2.52 21.28 -16.59
C ALA A 80 4.01 21.56 -16.89
N SER A 81 4.91 20.71 -16.37
CA SER A 81 6.33 20.76 -16.72
C SER A 81 6.59 20.53 -18.21
N ASP A 82 7.75 20.95 -18.73
CA ASP A 82 8.16 20.57 -20.08
C ASP A 82 8.69 19.15 -20.08
N TRP A 83 8.24 18.32 -21.03
CA TRP A 83 8.75 16.95 -21.17
C TRP A 83 10.25 16.98 -21.51
N PRO A 84 11.10 16.20 -20.81
CA PRO A 84 12.54 16.28 -21.01
C PRO A 84 12.97 15.63 -22.33
N THR A 85 14.14 16.04 -22.83
CA THR A 85 14.84 15.29 -23.87
C THR A 85 15.42 14.02 -23.28
N ILE A 86 14.90 12.87 -23.71
CA ILE A 86 15.41 11.56 -23.27
C ILE A 86 16.42 11.07 -24.31
N PRO A 87 17.67 10.77 -23.92
CA PRO A 87 18.66 10.26 -24.86
C PRO A 87 18.23 8.91 -25.42
N ASP A 88 18.56 8.66 -26.70
CA ASP A 88 18.37 7.35 -27.31
C ASP A 88 19.46 6.37 -26.85
N GLN A 89 19.38 5.12 -27.32
CA GLN A 89 20.33 4.09 -26.94
C GLN A 89 21.76 4.41 -27.40
N ALA A 90 21.92 4.97 -28.61
CA ALA A 90 23.22 5.29 -29.18
C ALA A 90 23.91 6.42 -28.40
N ALA A 91 23.16 7.44 -27.97
CA ALA A 91 23.64 8.50 -27.10
C ALA A 91 24.09 7.96 -25.75
N ILE A 92 23.32 7.05 -25.15
CA ILE A 92 23.68 6.41 -23.88
C ILE A 92 24.95 5.56 -24.01
N ASP A 93 25.09 4.79 -25.10
CA ASP A 93 26.29 3.99 -25.37
C ASP A 93 27.52 4.87 -25.70
N ALA A 94 27.31 6.08 -26.21
CA ALA A 94 28.36 7.06 -26.41
C ALA A 94 28.87 7.66 -25.09
N ILE A 95 27.97 7.91 -24.13
CA ILE A 95 28.29 8.43 -22.79
C ILE A 95 28.96 7.35 -21.94
N VAL A 96 28.34 6.17 -21.87
CA VAL A 96 28.79 5.03 -21.07
C VAL A 96 28.57 3.72 -21.85
N PRO A 97 29.59 3.17 -22.50
CA PRO A 97 29.47 1.96 -23.32
C PRO A 97 29.00 0.72 -22.53
N ASP A 98 28.32 -0.19 -23.22
CA ASP A 98 27.95 -1.48 -22.67
C ASP A 98 29.11 -2.48 -22.73
N ARG A 99 29.63 -2.90 -21.57
CA ARG A 99 30.72 -3.89 -21.52
C ARG A 99 30.27 -5.31 -21.81
N SER A 100 28.98 -5.63 -21.70
CA SER A 100 28.46 -6.95 -22.05
C SER A 100 28.46 -7.21 -23.55
N SER A 101 28.54 -6.15 -24.36
CA SER A 101 28.57 -6.21 -25.83
C SER A 101 29.96 -6.41 -26.44
N GLY A 102 31.00 -6.62 -25.62
CA GLY A 102 32.37 -6.86 -26.10
C GLY A 102 33.11 -5.62 -26.62
N GLY A 103 32.59 -4.41 -26.36
CA GLY A 103 33.17 -3.14 -26.81
C GLY A 103 34.52 -2.79 -26.16
N THR A 104 35.43 -2.20 -26.94
CA THR A 104 36.82 -1.85 -26.60
C THR A 104 37.01 -0.47 -25.95
N ARG A 105 35.94 0.31 -25.69
CA ARG A 105 36.07 1.63 -25.05
C ARG A 105 36.31 1.49 -23.54
N SER A 106 37.35 2.18 -23.05
CA SER A 106 37.66 2.30 -21.63
C SER A 106 36.64 3.23 -20.94
N SER A 107 35.64 2.65 -20.27
CA SER A 107 34.82 3.34 -19.28
C SER A 107 35.36 3.08 -17.88
N SER A 108 35.32 4.09 -17.01
CA SER A 108 35.75 3.95 -15.62
C SER A 108 34.87 2.97 -14.84
N TRP A 109 35.32 2.53 -13.67
CA TRP A 109 34.52 1.65 -12.82
C TRP A 109 33.22 2.33 -12.39
N GLY A 110 33.28 3.62 -12.01
CA GLY A 110 32.13 4.41 -11.59
C GLY A 110 31.08 4.58 -12.69
N GLN A 111 31.51 4.88 -13.93
CA GLN A 111 30.63 4.95 -15.09
C GLN A 111 29.88 3.62 -15.29
N ASN A 112 30.63 2.51 -15.28
CA ASN A 112 30.05 1.17 -15.43
C ASN A 112 29.09 0.84 -14.28
N ARG A 113 29.43 1.22 -13.04
CA ARG A 113 28.57 0.98 -11.88
C ARG A 113 27.25 1.74 -12.00
N ILE A 114 27.27 2.98 -12.49
CA ILE A 114 26.06 3.78 -12.76
C ILE A 114 25.19 3.10 -13.82
N ARG A 115 25.76 2.79 -15.00
CA ARG A 115 25.00 2.13 -16.08
C ARG A 115 24.40 0.81 -15.59
N ASN A 116 25.21 -0.06 -15.00
CA ASN A 116 24.74 -1.38 -14.53
C ASN A 116 23.67 -1.24 -13.45
N SER A 117 23.81 -0.28 -12.52
CA SER A 117 22.80 0.02 -11.48
C SER A 117 21.41 0.21 -12.07
N VAL A 118 21.30 1.04 -13.11
CA VAL A 118 20.02 1.44 -13.71
C VAL A 118 19.54 0.45 -14.78
N MET A 119 20.46 -0.13 -15.56
CA MET A 119 20.12 -0.94 -16.73
C MET A 119 19.87 -2.41 -16.40
N ALA A 120 20.50 -2.95 -15.35
CA ALA A 120 20.51 -4.40 -15.11
C ALA A 120 20.40 -4.82 -13.62
N ASP A 121 20.79 -3.96 -12.69
CA ASP A 121 20.93 -4.28 -11.27
C ASP A 121 19.76 -3.72 -10.43
N ASP A 122 19.90 -3.71 -9.10
CA ASP A 122 18.82 -3.41 -8.15
C ASP A 122 18.04 -2.11 -8.43
N PHE A 123 18.69 -1.02 -8.88
CA PHE A 123 17.97 0.23 -9.15
C PHE A 123 17.01 0.07 -10.33
N GLY A 124 17.46 -0.53 -11.44
CA GLY A 124 16.58 -0.85 -12.56
C GLY A 124 15.48 -1.82 -12.17
N ARG A 125 15.86 -2.90 -11.48
CA ARG A 125 14.97 -4.03 -11.20
C ARG A 125 13.88 -3.68 -10.19
N TYR A 126 14.23 -3.07 -9.07
CA TYR A 126 13.34 -2.89 -7.93
C TYR A 126 12.86 -1.45 -7.74
N ILE A 127 13.58 -0.43 -8.24
CA ILE A 127 13.14 0.98 -8.16
C ILE A 127 12.39 1.40 -9.42
N ILE A 128 12.93 1.09 -10.59
CA ILE A 128 12.24 1.38 -11.87
C ILE A 128 11.18 0.31 -12.19
N GLY A 129 11.33 -0.92 -11.68
CA GLY A 129 10.37 -2.01 -11.86
C GLY A 129 10.65 -2.94 -13.06
N THR A 130 11.87 -2.93 -13.61
CA THR A 130 12.22 -3.71 -14.82
C THR A 130 12.33 -5.23 -14.57
N ASN A 131 12.26 -5.68 -13.31
CA ASN A 131 12.19 -7.11 -12.99
C ASN A 131 10.89 -7.77 -13.46
N SER A 132 9.80 -7.01 -13.45
CA SER A 132 8.44 -7.41 -13.85
C SER A 132 7.96 -6.65 -15.07
N TRP A 133 8.67 -5.58 -15.46
CA TRP A 133 8.25 -4.61 -16.47
C TRP A 133 6.85 -4.06 -16.19
N SER A 134 6.49 -3.95 -14.91
CA SER A 134 5.20 -3.45 -14.45
C SER A 134 5.35 -2.02 -13.93
N THR A 135 4.31 -1.22 -14.13
CA THR A 135 4.25 0.17 -13.68
C THR A 135 2.80 0.62 -13.58
N SER A 136 2.53 1.51 -12.63
CA SER A 136 1.23 2.19 -12.48
C SER A 136 1.04 3.28 -13.54
N TRP A 137 2.08 3.65 -14.28
CA TRP A 137 2.02 4.68 -15.31
C TRP A 137 1.59 4.12 -16.65
N LEU A 138 0.65 4.79 -17.30
CA LEU A 138 0.19 4.42 -18.64
C LEU A 138 0.99 5.17 -19.71
N SER A 139 1.04 4.63 -20.93
CA SER A 139 1.62 5.30 -22.10
C SER A 139 0.69 6.34 -22.72
N LEU A 140 -0.51 6.51 -22.17
CA LEU A 140 -1.52 7.48 -22.59
C LEU A 140 -1.29 8.82 -21.89
N ARG A 141 -1.38 9.91 -22.65
CA ARG A 141 -1.27 11.28 -22.14
C ARG A 141 -2.54 11.70 -21.41
N LEU A 142 -2.42 12.70 -20.54
CA LEU A 142 -3.55 13.27 -19.79
C LEU A 142 -4.61 13.93 -20.69
N ASN A 143 -4.25 14.35 -21.90
CA ASN A 143 -5.20 14.92 -22.88
C ASN A 143 -5.84 13.87 -23.80
N GLU A 144 -5.42 12.61 -23.70
CA GLU A 144 -6.07 11.49 -24.38
C GLU A 144 -7.27 10.99 -23.55
N PRO A 145 -8.22 10.28 -24.18
CA PRO A 145 -9.33 9.67 -23.44
C PRO A 145 -8.82 8.79 -22.30
N GLN A 146 -9.50 8.88 -21.15
CA GLN A 146 -9.17 8.07 -19.98
C GLN A 146 -9.23 6.58 -20.32
N TRP A 147 -8.18 5.85 -19.96
CA TRP A 147 -8.15 4.41 -20.14
C TRP A 147 -9.23 3.73 -19.29
N MET A 148 -9.88 2.70 -19.84
CA MET A 148 -10.82 1.88 -19.09
C MET A 148 -10.63 0.40 -19.44
N SER A 149 -10.61 -0.44 -18.42
CA SER A 149 -10.55 -1.90 -18.58
C SER A 149 -11.73 -2.40 -19.41
N LEU A 150 -11.55 -3.55 -20.07
CA LEU A 150 -12.64 -4.16 -20.84
C LEU A 150 -13.82 -4.49 -19.92
N GLU A 151 -13.54 -4.99 -18.72
CA GLU A 151 -14.54 -5.33 -17.70
C GLU A 151 -15.39 -4.11 -17.35
N ARG A 152 -14.78 -2.95 -17.14
CA ARG A 152 -15.49 -1.71 -16.81
C ARG A 152 -16.30 -1.17 -17.99
N ARG A 153 -15.73 -1.22 -19.20
CA ARG A 153 -16.44 -0.81 -20.43
C ARG A 153 -17.66 -1.70 -20.67
N VAL A 154 -17.54 -3.01 -20.43
CA VAL A 154 -18.67 -3.96 -20.46
C VAL A 154 -19.68 -3.62 -19.39
N GLU A 155 -19.29 -3.43 -18.13
CA GLU A 155 -20.21 -3.08 -17.03
C GLU A 155 -21.04 -1.82 -17.36
N GLN A 156 -20.40 -0.76 -17.85
CA GLN A 156 -21.07 0.47 -18.27
C GLN A 156 -22.03 0.26 -19.44
N ALA A 157 -21.64 -0.58 -20.42
CA ALA A 157 -22.51 -0.92 -21.53
C ALA A 157 -23.73 -1.73 -21.05
N LEU A 158 -23.53 -2.74 -20.20
CA LEU A 158 -24.60 -3.58 -19.63
C LEU A 158 -25.59 -2.79 -18.78
N ALA A 159 -25.15 -1.72 -18.11
CA ALA A 159 -26.03 -0.84 -17.35
C ALA A 159 -27.16 -0.25 -18.22
N LYS A 160 -26.91 -0.04 -19.53
CA LYS A 160 -27.87 0.51 -20.50
C LYS A 160 -28.84 -0.52 -21.08
N LEU A 161 -28.63 -1.81 -20.82
CA LEU A 161 -29.44 -2.89 -21.39
C LEU A 161 -30.69 -3.16 -20.55
N SER A 162 -31.80 -3.47 -21.25
CA SER A 162 -33.00 -4.04 -20.65
C SER A 162 -32.77 -5.47 -20.13
N ALA A 163 -33.69 -5.99 -19.32
CA ALA A 163 -33.57 -7.35 -18.77
C ALA A 163 -33.45 -8.44 -19.85
N ASN A 164 -34.14 -8.29 -20.98
CA ASN A 164 -34.07 -9.25 -22.09
C ASN A 164 -32.72 -9.19 -22.82
N GLU A 165 -32.18 -7.98 -23.00
CA GLU A 165 -30.89 -7.78 -23.65
C GLU A 165 -29.73 -8.27 -22.78
N ARG A 166 -29.81 -8.08 -21.46
CA ARG A 166 -28.84 -8.64 -20.51
C ARG A 166 -28.81 -10.16 -20.55
N ARG A 167 -29.97 -10.82 -20.60
CA ARG A 167 -30.03 -12.29 -20.75
C ARG A 167 -29.36 -12.76 -22.04
N ALA A 168 -29.56 -12.06 -23.15
CA ALA A 168 -28.90 -12.41 -24.41
C ALA A 168 -27.38 -12.17 -24.36
N TRP A 169 -26.93 -11.13 -23.65
CA TRP A 169 -25.52 -10.93 -23.36
C TRP A 169 -24.93 -12.06 -22.51
N GLU A 170 -25.63 -12.52 -21.47
CA GLU A 170 -25.20 -13.66 -20.65
C GLU A 170 -25.02 -14.94 -21.49
N ILE A 171 -25.93 -15.16 -22.46
CA ILE A 171 -25.80 -16.28 -23.42
C ILE A 171 -24.56 -16.10 -24.30
N PHE A 172 -24.28 -14.88 -24.76
CA PHE A 172 -23.06 -14.56 -25.50
C PHE A 172 -21.79 -14.82 -24.66
N GLU A 173 -21.75 -14.40 -23.41
CA GLU A 173 -20.61 -14.62 -22.50
C GLU A 173 -20.37 -16.12 -22.26
N GLN A 174 -21.42 -16.90 -22.02
CA GLN A 174 -21.33 -18.35 -21.86
C GLN A 174 -20.79 -19.04 -23.12
N ALA A 175 -21.25 -18.60 -24.29
CA ALA A 175 -20.74 -19.09 -25.57
C ALA A 175 -19.26 -18.72 -25.79
N ALA A 176 -18.88 -17.48 -25.47
CA ALA A 176 -17.50 -17.00 -25.58
C ALA A 176 -16.56 -17.75 -24.62
N GLN A 177 -17.00 -17.99 -23.38
CA GLN A 177 -16.26 -18.77 -22.39
C GLN A 177 -16.06 -20.21 -22.87
N SER A 178 -17.13 -20.85 -23.37
CA SER A 178 -17.08 -22.22 -23.90
C SER A 178 -16.12 -22.33 -25.08
N ALA A 179 -16.16 -21.37 -26.01
CA ALA A 179 -15.21 -21.29 -27.12
C ALA A 179 -13.77 -21.07 -26.64
N GLY A 180 -13.58 -20.22 -25.63
CA GLY A 180 -12.28 -19.98 -24.99
C GLY A 180 -11.67 -21.25 -24.39
N ILE A 181 -12.45 -22.00 -23.60
CA ILE A 181 -12.03 -23.29 -23.01
C ILE A 181 -11.69 -24.30 -24.11
N ALA A 182 -12.53 -24.40 -25.14
CA ALA A 182 -12.26 -25.27 -26.28
C ALA A 182 -10.95 -24.91 -27.00
N ARG A 183 -10.63 -23.61 -27.14
CA ARG A 183 -9.35 -23.14 -27.71
C ARG A 183 -8.15 -23.42 -26.81
N LEU A 184 -8.30 -23.30 -25.49
CA LEU A 184 -7.23 -23.57 -24.51
C LEU A 184 -6.88 -25.07 -24.46
N ASN A 185 -7.90 -25.94 -24.40
CA ASN A 185 -7.71 -27.40 -24.42
C ASN A 185 -6.98 -27.88 -25.68
N ARG A 186 -7.08 -27.15 -26.80
CA ARG A 186 -6.33 -27.42 -28.04
C ARG A 186 -4.84 -27.04 -27.95
N ARG A 187 -4.45 -26.15 -27.03
CA ARG A 187 -3.06 -25.65 -26.89
C ARG A 187 -2.24 -26.43 -25.86
N LEU A 188 -2.88 -27.23 -25.00
CA LEU A 188 -2.20 -28.06 -24.02
C LEU A 188 -1.70 -29.35 -24.69
N PRO A 189 -0.41 -29.70 -24.59
CA PRO A 189 0.07 -31.00 -25.05
C PRO A 189 -0.57 -32.08 -24.17
N THR A 190 -1.20 -33.06 -24.79
CA THR A 190 -1.73 -34.25 -24.11
C THR A 190 -0.57 -35.02 -23.48
N VAL A 191 -0.45 -34.95 -22.15
CA VAL A 191 0.47 -35.81 -21.40
C VAL A 191 -0.10 -37.23 -21.47
N GLY A 192 0.50 -38.08 -22.32
CA GLY A 192 0.20 -39.52 -22.34
C GLY A 192 -0.07 -40.19 -23.70
N ALA A 193 0.30 -39.62 -24.85
CA ALA A 193 0.19 -40.33 -26.13
C ALA A 193 1.58 -40.70 -26.71
N SER A 194 2.04 -41.89 -26.36
CA SER A 194 3.12 -42.59 -27.06
C SER A 194 2.73 -42.89 -28.52
N THR A 195 3.67 -42.64 -29.44
CA THR A 195 3.85 -43.25 -30.76
C THR A 195 2.64 -43.86 -31.48
N GLY A 196 2.25 -43.24 -32.59
CA GLY A 196 1.79 -43.96 -33.78
C GLY A 196 0.29 -43.92 -34.07
N GLN A 197 -0.18 -42.81 -34.64
CA GLN A 197 -1.07 -42.78 -35.81
C GLN A 197 -1.43 -41.32 -36.10
N LYS A 198 -0.96 -40.80 -37.25
CA LYS A 198 -1.51 -39.57 -37.84
C LYS A 198 -2.91 -39.85 -38.36
N GLY A 199 -3.91 -39.79 -37.48
CA GLY A 199 -5.31 -39.75 -37.83
C GLY A 199 -5.68 -38.36 -38.36
N ARG A 200 -5.90 -38.25 -39.67
CA ARG A 200 -6.66 -37.15 -40.28
C ARG A 200 -8.11 -37.25 -39.77
N GLY A 201 -8.50 -36.39 -38.83
CA GLY A 201 -9.87 -36.43 -38.30
C GLY A 201 -10.24 -35.37 -37.25
N GLU A 202 -9.70 -34.16 -37.33
CA GLU A 202 -9.96 -33.13 -36.30
C GLU A 202 -10.51 -31.79 -36.84
N ALA A 203 -10.97 -31.69 -38.08
CA ALA A 203 -11.45 -30.43 -38.65
C ALA A 203 -12.90 -29.99 -38.25
N PRO A 204 -13.91 -30.88 -38.07
CA PRO A 204 -15.32 -30.45 -37.97
C PRO A 204 -15.65 -29.71 -36.67
N ALA A 205 -15.14 -30.18 -35.54
CA ALA A 205 -15.40 -29.57 -34.23
C ALA A 205 -14.66 -28.23 -34.03
N ARG A 206 -13.65 -27.94 -34.86
CA ARG A 206 -12.87 -26.68 -34.83
C ARG A 206 -13.74 -25.49 -35.21
N HIS A 207 -14.66 -25.67 -36.16
CA HIS A 207 -15.52 -24.62 -36.71
C HIS A 207 -16.86 -24.49 -35.96
N ALA A 208 -17.45 -25.59 -35.51
CA ALA A 208 -18.81 -25.58 -34.96
C ALA A 208 -19.01 -24.67 -33.73
N VAL A 209 -18.08 -24.68 -32.77
CA VAL A 209 -18.22 -23.84 -31.54
C VAL A 209 -18.01 -22.36 -31.85
N ASP A 210 -17.04 -22.03 -32.72
CA ASP A 210 -16.80 -20.66 -33.15
C ASP A 210 -17.95 -20.14 -34.03
N GLU A 211 -18.51 -20.98 -34.92
CA GLU A 211 -19.71 -20.66 -35.71
C GLU A 211 -20.93 -20.35 -34.84
N VAL A 212 -21.15 -21.14 -33.78
CA VAL A 212 -22.24 -20.89 -32.83
C VAL A 212 -22.02 -19.56 -32.10
N LEU A 213 -20.79 -19.28 -31.66
CA LEU A 213 -20.44 -18.00 -31.02
C LEU A 213 -20.68 -16.81 -31.95
N PHE A 214 -20.25 -16.88 -33.21
CA PHE A 214 -20.48 -15.80 -34.17
C PHE A 214 -21.97 -15.61 -34.48
N LYS A 215 -22.76 -16.68 -34.59
CA LYS A 215 -24.22 -16.60 -34.75
C LYS A 215 -24.90 -15.93 -33.55
N ILE A 216 -24.51 -16.30 -32.33
CA ILE A 216 -25.04 -15.69 -31.09
C ILE A 216 -24.68 -14.20 -31.04
N ARG A 217 -23.44 -13.83 -31.37
CA ARG A 217 -23.00 -12.44 -31.47
C ARG A 217 -23.85 -11.65 -32.46
N ASP A 218 -24.04 -12.16 -33.67
CA ASP A 218 -24.73 -11.41 -34.73
C ASP A 218 -26.23 -11.23 -34.41
N LEU A 219 -26.89 -12.25 -33.86
CA LEU A 219 -28.27 -12.16 -33.36
C LEU A 219 -28.41 -11.13 -32.23
N LEU A 220 -27.44 -11.07 -31.32
CA LEU A 220 -27.43 -10.08 -30.25
C LEU A 220 -27.25 -8.66 -30.79
N LEU A 221 -26.34 -8.46 -31.74
CA LEU A 221 -26.16 -7.15 -32.39
C LEU A 221 -27.42 -6.70 -33.14
N GLU A 222 -28.12 -7.62 -33.81
CA GLU A 222 -29.40 -7.33 -34.46
C GLU A 222 -30.47 -6.89 -33.45
N MET A 223 -30.58 -7.62 -32.33
CA MET A 223 -31.53 -7.29 -31.26
C MET A 223 -31.24 -5.93 -30.61
N LEU A 224 -29.98 -5.53 -30.49
CA LEU A 224 -29.58 -4.25 -29.90
C LEU A 224 -29.91 -3.05 -30.79
N GLY A 225 -30.04 -3.26 -32.10
CA GLY A 225 -30.24 -2.20 -33.10
C GLY A 225 -28.95 -1.43 -33.43
N PRO A 226 -28.95 -0.62 -34.51
CA PRO A 226 -27.72 -0.09 -35.12
C PRO A 226 -26.87 0.78 -34.19
N SER A 227 -27.50 1.67 -33.41
CA SER A 227 -26.77 2.57 -32.50
C SER A 227 -26.05 1.84 -31.37
N ARG A 228 -26.68 0.81 -30.77
CA ARG A 228 -26.04 0.00 -29.72
C ARG A 228 -25.12 -1.06 -30.31
N ALA A 229 -25.38 -1.56 -31.50
CA ALA A 229 -24.47 -2.48 -32.19
C ALA A 229 -23.08 -1.85 -32.41
N GLU A 230 -23.01 -0.56 -32.73
CA GLU A 230 -21.75 0.18 -32.88
C GLU A 230 -20.94 0.24 -31.56
N GLU A 231 -21.63 0.41 -30.43
CA GLU A 231 -21.00 0.41 -29.10
C GLU A 231 -20.56 -1.01 -28.66
N PHE A 232 -21.38 -2.02 -28.91
CA PHE A 232 -21.20 -3.36 -28.35
C PHE A 232 -20.32 -4.28 -29.20
N ALA A 233 -20.31 -4.13 -30.53
CA ALA A 233 -19.52 -4.99 -31.41
C ALA A 233 -18.01 -4.97 -31.10
N PRO A 234 -17.36 -3.81 -30.82
CA PRO A 234 -15.96 -3.78 -30.41
C PRO A 234 -15.70 -4.54 -29.11
N LEU A 235 -16.61 -4.46 -28.13
CA LEU A 235 -16.50 -5.18 -26.85
C LEU A 235 -16.58 -6.69 -27.07
N MET A 236 -17.58 -7.15 -27.83
CA MET A 236 -17.74 -8.56 -28.17
C MET A 236 -16.53 -9.11 -28.93
N ASN A 237 -15.99 -8.35 -29.90
CA ASN A 237 -14.81 -8.75 -30.65
C ASN A 237 -13.59 -8.95 -29.72
N GLN A 238 -13.40 -8.06 -28.75
CA GLN A 238 -12.31 -8.16 -27.77
C GLN A 238 -12.47 -9.38 -26.85
N ILE A 239 -13.71 -9.67 -26.41
CA ILE A 239 -14.03 -10.86 -25.62
C ILE A 239 -13.74 -12.13 -26.43
N ILE A 240 -14.22 -12.21 -27.68
CA ILE A 240 -14.03 -13.38 -28.57
C ILE A 240 -12.56 -13.62 -28.85
N ALA A 241 -11.79 -12.59 -29.16
CA ALA A 241 -10.39 -12.74 -29.50
C ALA A 241 -9.56 -13.28 -28.31
N GLY A 242 -10.06 -13.13 -27.07
CA GLY A 242 -9.27 -13.35 -25.87
C GLY A 242 -8.09 -12.37 -25.75
N THR A 243 -8.04 -11.37 -26.64
CA THR A 243 -7.03 -10.31 -26.74
C THR A 243 -7.54 -8.99 -26.18
N GLY A 244 -8.61 -9.00 -25.36
CA GLY A 244 -9.00 -7.82 -24.62
C GLY A 244 -7.74 -7.18 -24.03
N MET A 245 -7.61 -5.86 -24.12
CA MET A 245 -6.59 -5.12 -23.37
C MET A 245 -6.89 -5.31 -21.88
N ARG A 246 -6.67 -6.53 -21.37
CA ARG A 246 -6.76 -6.91 -19.97
C ARG A 246 -5.66 -6.20 -19.19
N HIS A 247 -4.59 -5.84 -19.90
CA HIS A 247 -3.47 -5.09 -19.36
C HIS A 247 -3.54 -3.67 -19.91
N ALA A 248 -3.46 -2.71 -19.00
CA ALA A 248 -3.38 -1.30 -19.34
C ALA A 248 -2.14 -1.05 -20.21
N PRO A 249 -2.17 -0.07 -21.13
CA PRO A 249 -1.02 0.26 -21.96
C PRO A 249 0.04 0.90 -21.07
N LEU A 250 1.02 0.10 -20.64
CA LEU A 250 2.02 0.53 -19.67
C LEU A 250 3.05 1.48 -20.30
N PHE A 251 3.56 2.40 -19.51
CA PHE A 251 4.64 3.30 -19.89
C PHE A 251 5.94 2.51 -20.15
N ASP A 252 6.71 2.91 -21.17
CA ASP A 252 7.98 2.25 -21.50
C ASP A 252 9.08 2.61 -20.50
N LEU A 253 9.37 1.67 -19.58
CA LEU A 253 10.40 1.82 -18.56
C LEU A 253 11.82 2.01 -19.13
N LYS A 254 12.08 1.65 -20.39
CA LYS A 254 13.39 1.94 -21.02
C LYS A 254 13.63 3.44 -21.16
N LEU A 255 12.57 4.24 -21.31
CA LEU A 255 12.67 5.70 -21.32
C LEU A 255 13.14 6.21 -19.96
N VAL A 256 12.62 5.64 -18.87
CA VAL A 256 13.05 5.97 -17.50
C VAL A 256 14.52 5.61 -17.30
N GLN A 257 14.93 4.39 -17.70
CA GLN A 257 16.33 3.96 -17.57
C GLN A 257 17.30 4.89 -18.32
N ARG A 258 16.98 5.24 -19.57
CA ARG A 258 17.83 6.13 -20.39
C ARG A 258 17.88 7.54 -19.84
N TYR A 259 16.73 8.09 -19.40
CA TYR A 259 16.68 9.40 -18.76
C TYR A 259 17.56 9.41 -17.51
N VAL A 260 17.39 8.44 -16.60
CA VAL A 260 18.14 8.39 -15.33
C VAL A 260 19.65 8.30 -15.59
N VAL A 261 20.11 7.43 -16.50
CA VAL A 261 21.54 7.33 -16.81
C VAL A 261 22.07 8.62 -17.40
N GLY A 262 21.42 9.19 -18.43
CA GLY A 262 21.87 10.46 -19.04
C GLY A 262 21.92 11.59 -18.01
N ARG A 263 20.87 11.69 -17.20
CA ARG A 263 20.71 12.75 -16.22
C ARG A 263 21.77 12.72 -15.12
N VAL A 264 22.28 11.55 -14.73
CA VAL A 264 23.39 11.45 -13.78
C VAL A 264 24.64 12.17 -14.27
N PHE A 265 24.94 12.08 -15.57
CA PHE A 265 26.08 12.76 -16.18
C PHE A 265 25.81 14.26 -16.38
N ASP A 266 24.56 14.64 -16.71
CA ASP A 266 24.15 16.04 -16.80
C ASP A 266 24.19 16.76 -15.43
N LEU A 267 23.94 16.05 -14.34
CA LEU A 267 24.12 16.52 -12.97
C LEU A 267 25.61 16.70 -12.59
N GLY A 268 26.53 16.38 -13.51
CA GLY A 268 27.95 16.67 -13.39
C GLY A 268 28.76 15.53 -12.77
N TRP A 269 28.26 14.29 -12.80
CA TRP A 269 29.10 13.16 -12.46
C TRP A 269 30.17 12.97 -13.55
N THR A 270 31.45 13.03 -13.16
CA THR A 270 32.57 12.65 -14.03
C THR A 270 33.56 11.80 -13.24
N ALA A 271 34.37 11.00 -13.94
CA ALA A 271 35.38 10.18 -13.29
C ALA A 271 36.39 11.05 -12.51
N GLU A 272 36.77 12.21 -13.04
CA GLU A 272 37.69 13.14 -12.37
C GLU A 272 37.13 13.66 -11.04
N ARG A 273 35.82 13.88 -10.96
CA ARG A 273 35.17 14.43 -9.77
C ARG A 273 34.87 13.38 -8.72
N PHE A 274 34.38 12.21 -9.12
CA PHE A 274 33.75 11.28 -8.19
C PHE A 274 34.20 9.81 -8.31
N GLU A 275 35.06 9.43 -9.25
CA GLU A 275 35.52 8.02 -9.36
C GLU A 275 36.20 7.56 -8.07
N LYS A 276 37.13 8.37 -7.56
CA LYS A 276 37.86 8.06 -6.33
C LYS A 276 36.90 7.92 -5.14
N PHE A 277 36.01 8.88 -4.96
CA PHE A 277 35.02 8.85 -3.88
C PHE A 277 34.09 7.63 -3.98
N ASP A 278 33.50 7.41 -5.16
CA ASP A 278 32.53 6.32 -5.36
C ASP A 278 33.18 4.94 -5.22
N SER A 279 34.47 4.79 -5.55
CA SER A 279 35.21 3.53 -5.41
C SER A 279 35.72 3.27 -3.98
N GLU A 280 35.92 4.32 -3.19
CA GLU A 280 36.31 4.22 -1.78
C GLU A 280 35.11 3.89 -0.87
N ILE A 281 33.89 4.21 -1.29
CA ILE A 281 32.66 3.74 -0.62
C ILE A 281 32.51 2.23 -0.82
N LYS A 282 33.08 1.48 0.11
CA LYS A 282 32.94 0.03 0.20
C LYS A 282 31.53 -0.31 0.66
N SER A 283 30.70 -0.83 -0.24
CA SER A 283 29.46 -1.50 0.12
C SER A 283 29.69 -3.01 0.13
N SER A 284 29.95 -3.61 1.29
CA SER A 284 29.77 -5.06 1.46
C SER A 284 28.38 -5.31 2.01
N GLY A 285 27.50 -5.94 1.22
CA GLY A 285 26.17 -6.37 1.67
C GLY A 285 24.99 -5.53 1.18
N ARG A 286 23.79 -6.04 1.48
CA ARG A 286 22.48 -5.42 1.21
C ARG A 286 22.02 -4.47 2.32
N GLU A 287 22.91 -4.15 3.26
CA GLU A 287 22.62 -3.19 4.32
C GLU A 287 22.38 -1.79 3.72
N GLU A 288 21.39 -1.09 4.26
CA GLU A 288 20.90 0.19 3.72
C GLU A 288 21.38 1.40 4.49
N ALA A 289 21.77 1.24 5.77
CA ALA A 289 22.41 2.27 6.58
C ALA A 289 23.88 2.53 6.17
N LYS A 290 24.16 2.54 4.86
CA LYS A 290 25.50 2.75 4.29
C LYS A 290 25.62 4.13 3.68
N ALA A 291 26.84 4.68 3.70
CA ALA A 291 27.15 5.87 2.93
C ALA A 291 26.83 5.63 1.45
N GLU A 292 26.10 6.55 0.84
CA GLU A 292 25.73 6.44 -0.57
C GLU A 292 26.78 7.05 -1.50
N ARG A 293 26.97 6.41 -2.66
CA ARG A 293 27.83 6.91 -3.74
C ARG A 293 27.19 8.15 -4.38
N MET A 294 28.00 9.08 -4.87
CA MET A 294 27.50 10.26 -5.60
C MET A 294 26.74 9.84 -6.86
N GLY A 295 27.21 8.82 -7.57
CA GLY A 295 26.49 8.25 -8.70
C GLY A 295 25.11 7.68 -8.33
N LYS A 296 24.89 7.18 -7.11
CA LYS A 296 23.58 6.69 -6.64
C LYS A 296 22.68 7.83 -6.19
N LYS A 297 23.21 8.82 -5.48
CA LYS A 297 22.49 10.07 -5.14
C LYS A 297 21.88 10.71 -6.39
N TYR A 298 22.66 10.83 -7.46
CA TYR A 298 22.18 11.42 -8.71
C TYR A 298 21.15 10.55 -9.45
N GLN A 299 21.21 9.22 -9.29
CA GLN A 299 20.15 8.33 -9.81
C GLN A 299 18.81 8.60 -9.11
N TRP A 300 18.80 8.77 -7.79
CA TRP A 300 17.59 9.12 -7.04
C TRP A 300 17.00 10.46 -7.46
N ILE A 301 17.84 11.50 -7.56
CA ILE A 301 17.41 12.82 -8.06
C ILE A 301 16.78 12.67 -9.45
N ALA A 302 17.47 12.02 -10.39
CA ALA A 302 16.96 11.83 -11.74
C ALA A 302 15.66 11.01 -11.79
N TYR A 303 15.52 10.01 -10.93
CA TYR A 303 14.31 9.19 -10.87
C TYR A 303 13.10 9.99 -10.37
N TYR A 304 13.24 10.76 -9.29
CA TYR A 304 12.17 11.62 -8.82
C TYR A 304 11.87 12.80 -9.75
N GLU A 305 12.86 13.28 -10.52
CA GLU A 305 12.61 14.19 -11.65
C GLU A 305 11.75 13.51 -12.72
N MET A 306 12.09 12.29 -13.14
CA MET A 306 11.34 11.54 -14.16
C MET A 306 9.90 11.25 -13.72
N LEU A 307 9.70 10.83 -12.46
CA LEU A 307 8.35 10.62 -11.93
C LEU A 307 7.52 11.90 -11.95
N ALA A 308 8.12 13.06 -11.65
CA ALA A 308 7.42 14.35 -11.73
C ALA A 308 7.02 14.70 -13.17
N PHE A 309 7.87 14.41 -14.16
CA PHE A 309 7.49 14.55 -15.57
C PHE A 309 6.37 13.60 -15.95
N MET A 310 6.41 12.34 -15.49
CA MET A 310 5.33 11.39 -15.79
C MET A 310 4.00 11.84 -15.17
N ALA A 311 4.02 12.32 -13.92
CA ALA A 311 2.85 12.85 -13.22
C ALA A 311 2.18 14.04 -13.93
N ASP A 312 2.96 14.89 -14.59
CA ASP A 312 2.44 16.06 -15.30
C ASP A 312 1.89 15.74 -16.70
N HIS A 313 2.16 14.55 -17.24
CA HIS A 313 1.98 14.27 -18.67
C HIS A 313 1.19 13.01 -18.99
N TYR A 314 1.23 12.00 -18.13
CA TYR A 314 0.70 10.66 -18.40
C TYR A 314 -0.37 10.26 -17.41
N GLN A 315 -1.32 9.44 -17.87
CA GLN A 315 -2.37 8.87 -17.03
C GLN A 315 -1.77 7.88 -16.03
N TYR A 316 -2.35 7.84 -14.83
CA TYR A 316 -1.94 6.98 -13.73
C TYR A 316 -3.03 5.97 -13.38
N ALA A 317 -2.62 4.72 -13.14
CA ALA A 317 -3.45 3.59 -12.78
C ALA A 317 -3.09 3.16 -11.35
N GLY A 318 -3.91 3.54 -10.36
CA GLY A 318 -3.67 3.24 -8.95
C GLY A 318 -3.97 1.78 -8.58
N GLY A 319 -3.29 0.80 -9.19
CA GLY A 319 -3.46 -0.63 -8.95
C GLY A 319 -4.24 -1.37 -10.06
N THR A 320 -4.12 -2.70 -10.10
CA THR A 320 -4.66 -3.55 -11.17
C THR A 320 -6.17 -3.82 -11.07
N SER A 321 -6.82 -3.38 -9.99
CA SER A 321 -8.23 -3.71 -9.69
C SER A 321 -9.05 -2.54 -9.14
N THR A 322 -8.54 -1.31 -9.22
CA THR A 322 -9.37 -0.11 -8.97
C THR A 322 -10.42 0.05 -10.07
N LYS A 323 -11.59 0.61 -9.72
CA LYS A 323 -12.66 0.88 -10.69
C LYS A 323 -12.46 2.19 -11.47
N GLU A 324 -11.60 3.07 -10.95
CA GLU A 324 -11.18 4.33 -11.55
C GLU A 324 -9.71 4.21 -11.98
N ILE A 325 -9.49 3.69 -13.18
CA ILE A 325 -8.14 3.54 -13.75
C ILE A 325 -7.97 4.62 -14.82
N GLY A 326 -6.82 5.31 -14.85
CA GLY A 326 -6.48 6.29 -15.90
C GLY A 326 -6.73 7.77 -15.58
N ALA A 327 -6.64 8.17 -14.31
CA ALA A 327 -6.82 9.57 -13.89
C ALA A 327 -5.47 10.31 -13.72
N VAL A 328 -5.54 11.58 -13.32
CA VAL A 328 -4.38 12.40 -12.92
C VAL A 328 -3.78 11.82 -11.63
N TYR A 329 -2.45 11.70 -11.59
CA TYR A 329 -1.72 11.38 -10.36
C TYR A 329 -1.96 12.44 -9.27
N GLN A 330 -2.34 12.01 -8.08
CA GLN A 330 -2.72 12.86 -6.94
C GLN A 330 -1.60 13.00 -5.90
N GLY A 331 -0.80 11.96 -5.66
CA GLY A 331 0.32 12.03 -4.72
C GLY A 331 0.97 10.68 -4.41
N SER A 332 2.11 10.71 -3.71
CA SER A 332 2.95 9.51 -3.57
C SER A 332 2.38 8.42 -2.70
N TRP A 333 1.34 8.70 -1.90
CA TRP A 333 0.63 7.67 -1.16
C TRP A 333 -0.09 6.66 -2.06
N GLN A 334 -0.26 6.95 -3.36
CA GLN A 334 -0.84 6.02 -4.34
C GLN A 334 0.12 4.89 -4.76
N ASP A 335 1.43 5.02 -4.46
CA ASP A 335 2.47 4.03 -4.76
C ASP A 335 3.52 4.00 -3.64
N SER A 336 4.59 3.23 -3.80
CA SER A 336 5.69 3.15 -2.82
C SER A 336 6.84 4.11 -3.13
N PHE A 337 6.58 5.40 -3.36
CA PHE A 337 7.64 6.39 -3.65
C PHE A 337 8.22 7.10 -2.42
N ARG A 338 7.50 7.06 -1.29
CA ARG A 338 7.88 7.69 -0.01
C ARG A 338 9.01 6.91 0.64
N ASP A 339 10.06 7.59 1.05
CA ASP A 339 11.27 6.96 1.58
C ASP A 339 11.58 7.30 3.04
N ILE A 340 10.88 8.26 3.64
CA ILE A 340 10.96 8.61 5.05
C ILE A 340 9.59 9.07 5.53
N ASP A 341 9.24 8.78 6.79
CA ASP A 341 8.13 9.47 7.47
C ASP A 341 8.64 10.65 8.29
N PRO A 342 8.50 11.90 7.80
CA PRO A 342 9.03 13.06 8.52
C PRO A 342 8.24 13.42 9.78
N SER A 343 7.07 12.82 10.01
CA SER A 343 6.30 13.01 11.25
C SER A 343 6.69 12.05 12.36
N ASN A 344 7.42 10.98 12.02
CA ASN A 344 7.84 9.98 12.98
C ASN A 344 9.18 10.37 13.61
N VAL A 345 9.13 10.79 14.88
CA VAL A 345 10.32 11.11 15.69
C VAL A 345 10.59 10.05 16.77
N MET A 346 9.90 8.91 16.71
CA MET A 346 10.06 7.84 17.69
C MET A 346 11.30 7.00 17.42
N GLN A 347 11.92 6.53 18.49
CA GLN A 347 12.78 5.34 18.43
C GLN A 347 12.03 4.16 19.02
N PRO A 348 12.01 3.00 18.35
CA PRO A 348 11.34 1.84 18.89
C PRO A 348 12.01 1.38 20.18
N LEU A 349 11.19 0.98 21.15
CA LEU A 349 11.67 0.30 22.33
C LEU A 349 12.17 -1.07 21.87
N ALA A 350 13.47 -1.36 22.06
CA ALA A 350 14.05 -2.65 21.68
C ALA A 350 13.21 -3.81 22.24
N GLU A 351 12.68 -4.66 21.36
CA GLU A 351 12.02 -5.90 21.74
C GLU A 351 13.08 -6.89 22.26
N SER A 352 12.88 -7.41 23.47
CA SER A 352 13.63 -8.55 23.97
C SER A 352 12.71 -9.76 24.00
N ASP A 353 13.16 -10.90 23.48
CA ASP A 353 12.49 -12.21 23.63
C ASP A 353 12.29 -12.60 25.10
N GLU A 354 13.05 -11.97 26.00
CA GLU A 354 12.95 -12.13 27.45
C GLU A 354 12.08 -11.01 28.02
N GLU A 355 10.96 -11.37 28.66
CA GLU A 355 10.19 -10.41 29.44
C GLU A 355 11.07 -9.93 30.62
N PRO A 356 11.40 -8.63 30.72
CA PRO A 356 12.12 -8.14 31.88
C PRO A 356 11.26 -8.38 33.12
N ALA A 357 11.86 -8.97 34.15
CA ALA A 357 11.21 -9.19 35.43
C ALA A 357 10.76 -7.84 36.03
N GLY A 358 9.49 -7.47 35.85
CA GLY A 358 8.88 -6.36 36.61
C GLY A 358 7.92 -5.42 35.87
N THR A 359 7.87 -5.40 34.54
CA THR A 359 6.91 -4.52 33.81
C THR A 359 6.14 -5.31 32.76
N ALA A 360 5.16 -6.10 33.20
CA ALA A 360 4.20 -6.67 32.27
C ALA A 360 3.38 -5.54 31.64
N ALA A 361 3.27 -5.57 30.31
CA ALA A 361 2.33 -4.74 29.57
C ALA A 361 0.93 -4.86 30.23
N PHE A 362 0.38 -3.77 30.76
CA PHE A 362 -0.87 -3.82 31.53
C PHE A 362 -2.08 -4.29 30.69
N TRP A 363 -1.96 -4.21 29.37
CA TRP A 363 -2.94 -4.69 28.39
C TRP A 363 -2.74 -6.16 28.00
N ARG A 364 -1.70 -6.81 28.50
CA ARG A 364 -1.44 -8.26 28.40
C ARG A 364 -1.65 -8.91 29.79
N GLY A 365 -2.87 -8.84 30.29
CA GLY A 365 -3.20 -9.21 31.67
C GLY A 365 -3.06 -10.71 31.99
N ALA A 366 -3.22 -11.60 31.00
CA ALA A 366 -3.11 -13.04 31.19
C ALA A 366 -1.69 -13.56 30.94
N ARG A 367 -1.21 -14.42 31.84
CA ARG A 367 0.07 -15.13 31.70
C ARG A 367 -0.17 -16.62 31.56
N VAL A 368 0.56 -17.25 30.65
CA VAL A 368 0.68 -18.71 30.58
C VAL A 368 1.49 -19.18 31.79
N LYS A 369 0.84 -19.95 32.67
CA LYS A 369 1.42 -20.36 33.96
C LYS A 369 2.20 -21.66 33.88
N ASP A 370 1.77 -22.58 33.03
CA ASP A 370 2.37 -23.91 32.89
C ASP A 370 2.62 -24.18 31.41
N TRP A 371 3.89 -24.21 31.02
CA TRP A 371 4.29 -24.55 29.66
C TRP A 371 4.32 -26.07 29.42
N SER A 372 3.94 -26.87 30.42
CA SER A 372 3.90 -28.34 30.37
C SER A 372 5.20 -28.98 29.90
N VAL A 373 6.36 -28.46 30.34
CA VAL A 373 7.69 -28.80 29.77
C VAL A 373 7.94 -30.32 29.68
N ALA A 374 7.37 -31.13 30.59
CA ALA A 374 7.50 -32.58 30.60
C ALA A 374 6.61 -33.34 29.58
N ALA A 375 5.59 -32.70 29.00
CA ALA A 375 4.73 -33.30 27.99
C ALA A 375 5.41 -33.32 26.61
N THR A 376 5.09 -34.28 25.74
CA THR A 376 5.55 -34.24 24.34
C THR A 376 4.86 -33.10 23.59
N PRO A 377 5.44 -32.60 22.47
CA PRO A 377 4.82 -31.56 21.67
C PRO A 377 3.38 -31.89 21.24
N GLU A 378 3.10 -33.15 20.88
CA GLU A 378 1.78 -33.60 20.43
C GLU A 378 0.73 -33.55 21.54
N VAL A 379 1.14 -33.82 22.79
CA VAL A 379 0.25 -33.74 23.95
C VAL A 379 0.00 -32.29 24.33
N TRP A 380 1.02 -31.43 24.21
CA TRP A 380 0.91 -30.02 24.56
C TRP A 380 -0.01 -29.26 23.60
N VAL A 381 0.11 -29.44 22.29
CA VAL A 381 -0.76 -28.78 21.28
C VAL A 381 -2.25 -29.15 21.41
N GLN A 382 -2.57 -30.26 22.10
CA GLN A 382 -3.96 -30.67 22.36
C GLN A 382 -4.52 -30.08 23.66
N ARG A 383 -3.69 -29.40 24.48
CA ARG A 383 -4.14 -28.69 25.68
C ARG A 383 -4.63 -27.31 25.29
N THR A 384 -5.85 -27.01 25.71
CA THR A 384 -6.50 -25.70 25.51
C THR A 384 -6.87 -25.04 26.84
N ASP A 385 -6.55 -25.68 27.97
CA ASP A 385 -6.94 -25.29 29.32
C ASP A 385 -6.03 -24.21 29.93
N ASP A 386 -4.83 -24.05 29.39
CA ASP A 386 -3.80 -23.07 29.77
C ASP A 386 -3.76 -21.83 28.86
N VAL A 387 -4.59 -21.80 27.82
CA VAL A 387 -4.74 -20.68 26.88
C VAL A 387 -5.52 -19.55 27.53
N PRO A 388 -4.98 -18.32 27.54
CA PRO A 388 -5.73 -17.14 27.97
C PRO A 388 -7.10 -17.02 27.30
N LEU A 389 -8.16 -16.79 28.09
CA LEU A 389 -9.47 -16.51 27.52
C LEU A 389 -9.46 -15.12 26.87
N PRO A 390 -9.95 -14.97 25.62
CA PRO A 390 -9.96 -13.67 24.96
C PRO A 390 -10.65 -12.57 25.79
N ALA A 391 -11.75 -12.91 26.47
CA ALA A 391 -12.51 -11.96 27.29
C ALA A 391 -11.68 -11.27 28.38
N ASP A 392 -10.65 -11.95 28.92
CA ASP A 392 -9.77 -11.42 29.96
C ASP A 392 -8.73 -10.42 29.39
N LEU A 393 -8.62 -10.34 28.06
CA LEU A 393 -7.66 -9.51 27.33
C LEU A 393 -8.30 -8.29 26.65
N LEU A 394 -9.65 -8.26 26.56
CA LEU A 394 -10.40 -7.20 25.90
C LEU A 394 -10.53 -5.93 26.75
N LEU A 395 -10.44 -6.06 28.06
CA LEU A 395 -10.57 -4.96 29.01
C LEU A 395 -9.32 -4.89 29.86
N CYS A 396 -8.70 -3.71 29.93
CA CYS A 396 -7.52 -3.50 30.76
C CYS A 396 -7.61 -2.19 31.53
N ARG A 397 -6.91 -2.12 32.67
CA ARG A 397 -6.84 -0.95 33.52
C ARG A 397 -5.39 -0.53 33.64
N ASP A 398 -5.13 0.74 33.33
CA ASP A 398 -3.83 1.34 33.58
C ASP A 398 -3.78 1.80 35.04
N ALA A 399 -3.07 1.05 35.90
CA ALA A 399 -3.08 1.28 37.34
C ALA A 399 -2.53 2.67 37.75
N PRO A 400 -1.42 3.18 37.17
CA PRO A 400 -0.95 4.54 37.42
C PRO A 400 -1.99 5.64 37.14
N SER A 401 -2.69 5.60 35.99
CA SER A 401 -3.68 6.63 35.64
C SER A 401 -5.10 6.32 36.14
N GLN A 402 -5.33 5.12 36.69
CA GLN A 402 -6.64 4.59 37.06
C GLN A 402 -7.66 4.61 35.90
N SER A 403 -7.19 4.64 34.66
CA SER A 403 -8.04 4.68 33.47
C SER A 403 -8.37 3.27 32.98
N ASP A 404 -9.64 3.05 32.62
CA ASP A 404 -10.11 1.80 32.01
C ASP A 404 -10.09 1.90 30.49
N TRP A 405 -9.66 0.83 29.83
CA TRP A 405 -9.44 0.76 28.39
C TRP A 405 -10.10 -0.49 27.79
N VAL A 406 -10.58 -0.34 26.57
CA VAL A 406 -11.11 -1.41 25.73
C VAL A 406 -10.14 -1.66 24.60
N ASN A 407 -9.73 -2.91 24.45
CA ASN A 407 -8.77 -3.35 23.45
C ASN A 407 -9.50 -3.74 22.16
N PHE A 408 -9.26 -2.99 21.09
CA PHE A 408 -9.84 -3.21 19.76
C PHE A 408 -8.88 -3.90 18.79
N TYR A 409 -7.61 -4.05 19.15
CA TYR A 409 -6.65 -4.79 18.36
C TYR A 409 -5.54 -5.27 19.26
N ALA A 410 -5.13 -6.53 19.18
CA ALA A 410 -3.84 -6.95 19.73
C ALA A 410 -3.34 -8.23 19.06
N ASP A 411 -2.03 -8.27 18.83
CA ASP A 411 -1.29 -9.46 18.44
C ASP A 411 -0.59 -10.01 19.68
N PHE A 412 -1.28 -10.86 20.44
CA PHE A 412 -0.68 -11.47 21.62
C PHE A 412 0.20 -12.65 21.23
N LYS A 413 1.40 -12.68 21.82
CA LYS A 413 2.34 -13.78 21.72
C LYS A 413 2.91 -14.04 23.10
N TRP A 414 2.76 -15.27 23.56
CA TRP A 414 3.43 -15.79 24.74
C TRP A 414 4.42 -16.82 24.29
N THR A 415 5.60 -16.82 24.89
CA THR A 415 6.65 -17.75 24.52
C THR A 415 7.28 -18.37 25.74
N MET A 416 7.53 -19.67 25.67
CA MET A 416 8.16 -20.41 26.75
C MET A 416 9.50 -19.77 27.15
N PRO A 417 9.68 -19.38 28.43
CA PRO A 417 10.94 -18.83 28.90
C PRO A 417 12.11 -19.78 28.64
N ARG A 418 13.27 -19.25 28.30
CA ARG A 418 14.48 -20.06 28.10
C ARG A 418 14.99 -20.56 29.45
N PRO A 419 15.29 -21.86 29.62
CA PRO A 419 15.96 -22.34 30.83
C PRO A 419 17.34 -21.68 30.99
N ALA A 420 17.66 -21.21 32.20
CA ALA A 420 18.86 -20.38 32.47
C ALA A 420 20.21 -21.04 32.14
N TYR A 421 20.26 -22.37 31.92
CA TYR A 421 21.49 -23.13 31.74
C TYR A 421 21.55 -23.90 30.41
N GLU A 422 20.61 -23.68 29.49
CA GLU A 422 20.60 -24.34 28.18
C GLU A 422 20.83 -23.33 27.05
N ALA A 423 21.79 -23.63 26.17
CA ALA A 423 22.10 -22.80 25.01
C ALA A 423 21.01 -22.85 23.91
N SER A 424 20.14 -23.86 23.95
CA SER A 424 19.00 -24.03 23.03
C SER A 424 17.90 -24.88 23.67
N TYR A 425 16.66 -24.72 23.18
CA TYR A 425 15.52 -25.56 23.59
C TYR A 425 15.68 -26.96 22.99
N LYS A 426 16.06 -27.97 23.79
CA LYS A 426 16.26 -29.35 23.30
C LYS A 426 14.99 -29.99 22.73
N ASP A 427 13.83 -29.63 23.26
CA ASP A 427 12.52 -30.23 22.91
C ASP A 427 11.64 -29.30 22.06
N GLY A 428 12.22 -28.24 21.47
CA GLY A 428 11.50 -27.22 20.69
C GLY A 428 10.99 -26.03 21.52
N ARG A 429 10.66 -24.92 20.85
CA ARG A 429 10.14 -23.69 21.45
C ARG A 429 8.60 -23.74 21.41
N ARG A 430 7.94 -23.62 22.57
CA ARG A 430 6.47 -23.53 22.68
C ARG A 430 6.03 -22.08 22.62
N GLU A 431 4.98 -21.82 21.86
CA GLU A 431 4.48 -20.49 21.59
C GLU A 431 2.96 -20.53 21.46
N ILE A 432 2.28 -19.65 22.19
CA ILE A 432 0.84 -19.43 22.06
C ILE A 432 0.69 -18.05 21.46
N TRP A 433 -0.11 -17.93 20.40
CA TRP A 433 -0.44 -16.64 19.80
C TRP A 433 -1.95 -16.47 19.66
N MET A 434 -2.40 -15.23 19.81
CA MET A 434 -3.80 -14.86 19.69
C MET A 434 -3.91 -13.47 19.08
N ASN A 435 -4.63 -13.36 17.97
CA ASN A 435 -4.98 -12.07 17.39
C ASN A 435 -6.43 -11.74 17.75
N VAL A 436 -6.63 -10.50 18.13
CA VAL A 436 -7.95 -9.94 18.46
C VAL A 436 -8.17 -8.76 17.55
N GLU A 437 -9.30 -8.72 16.85
CA GLU A 437 -9.70 -7.56 16.05
C GLU A 437 -11.16 -7.18 16.37
N GLY A 438 -11.31 -5.99 16.92
CA GLY A 438 -12.59 -5.40 17.32
C GLY A 438 -13.12 -4.43 16.27
N ALA A 439 -14.45 -4.38 16.15
CA ALA A 439 -15.15 -3.39 15.35
C ALA A 439 -16.44 -2.95 16.04
N LEU A 440 -16.94 -1.79 15.64
CA LEU A 440 -18.24 -1.28 16.09
C LEU A 440 -19.32 -1.70 15.10
N VAL A 441 -20.43 -2.22 15.62
CA VAL A 441 -21.55 -2.74 14.82
C VAL A 441 -22.85 -2.16 15.36
N LYS A 442 -23.82 -1.93 14.48
CA LYS A 442 -25.17 -1.55 14.90
C LYS A 442 -25.80 -2.63 15.77
N ARG A 443 -26.41 -2.23 16.88
CA ARG A 443 -27.00 -3.17 17.85
C ARG A 443 -28.03 -4.12 17.22
N PHE A 444 -28.81 -3.63 16.26
CA PHE A 444 -29.82 -4.45 15.59
C PHE A 444 -29.24 -5.55 14.68
N ASP A 445 -27.97 -5.42 14.25
CA ASP A 445 -27.30 -6.38 13.35
C ASP A 445 -26.58 -7.53 14.09
N VAL A 446 -26.48 -7.46 15.43
CA VAL A 446 -25.75 -8.44 16.26
C VAL A 446 -26.25 -9.88 16.06
N THR A 447 -27.55 -10.06 15.87
CA THR A 447 -28.14 -11.38 15.65
C THR A 447 -27.72 -11.99 14.32
N LYS A 448 -27.49 -11.16 13.28
CA LYS A 448 -26.98 -11.62 11.98
C LYS A 448 -25.53 -12.09 12.09
N LEU A 449 -24.69 -11.35 12.80
CA LEU A 449 -23.29 -11.74 13.06
C LEU A 449 -23.19 -13.10 13.76
N SER A 450 -24.11 -13.35 14.70
CA SER A 450 -24.17 -14.59 15.47
C SER A 450 -24.69 -15.80 14.68
N SER A 451 -25.12 -15.61 13.43
CA SER A 451 -25.60 -16.71 12.59
C SER A 451 -24.45 -17.64 12.19
N LYS A 452 -24.71 -18.95 12.13
CA LYS A 452 -23.69 -19.96 11.77
C LYS A 452 -23.00 -19.68 10.43
N ALA A 453 -23.73 -19.13 9.45
CA ALA A 453 -23.19 -18.84 8.14
C ALA A 453 -22.19 -17.66 8.17
N VAL A 454 -22.54 -16.58 8.87
CA VAL A 454 -21.66 -15.40 9.02
C VAL A 454 -20.45 -15.74 9.88
N ALA A 455 -20.65 -16.40 11.03
CA ALA A 455 -19.56 -16.82 11.90
C ALA A 455 -18.57 -17.75 11.18
N LYS A 456 -19.06 -18.69 10.36
CA LYS A 456 -18.17 -19.57 9.56
C LYS A 456 -17.33 -18.79 8.56
N ARG A 457 -17.90 -17.77 7.89
CA ARG A 457 -17.14 -16.92 6.96
C ARG A 457 -16.08 -16.09 7.68
N ILE A 458 -16.45 -15.47 8.80
CA ILE A 458 -15.52 -14.72 9.65
C ILE A 458 -14.36 -15.61 10.11
N ALA A 459 -14.64 -16.84 10.55
CA ALA A 459 -13.60 -17.80 10.95
C ALA A 459 -12.70 -18.27 9.80
N GLN A 460 -13.15 -18.12 8.54
CA GLN A 460 -12.36 -18.39 7.34
C GLN A 460 -11.66 -17.13 6.80
N SER A 461 -11.95 -15.97 7.38
CA SER A 461 -11.36 -14.69 6.98
C SER A 461 -9.99 -14.53 7.61
N ASP A 462 -9.13 -13.74 6.97
CA ASP A 462 -7.91 -13.28 7.61
C ASP A 462 -8.28 -12.29 8.72
N ILE A 463 -7.90 -12.61 9.96
CA ILE A 463 -8.04 -11.74 11.12
C ILE A 463 -6.67 -11.10 11.28
N ASN A 464 -6.46 -10.06 10.50
CA ASN A 464 -5.39 -9.07 10.60
C ASN A 464 -5.61 -8.02 9.51
N SER A 465 -5.80 -6.77 9.91
CA SER A 465 -5.75 -5.65 8.99
C SER A 465 -4.30 -5.32 8.66
N ASN A 466 -3.96 -5.39 7.37
CA ASN A 466 -2.63 -5.15 6.83
C ASN A 466 -1.99 -3.87 7.37
N ASP A 467 -0.70 -3.96 7.58
CA ASP A 467 0.14 -2.82 7.90
C ASP A 467 0.16 -1.81 6.73
N ASN A 468 -0.04 -0.53 7.06
CA ASN A 468 0.00 0.55 6.08
C ASN A 468 1.38 1.22 6.08
N HIS A 469 2.04 1.18 4.93
CA HIS A 469 3.33 1.82 4.70
C HIS A 469 3.21 3.18 4.01
N SER A 470 2.04 3.51 3.46
CA SER A 470 1.82 4.65 2.57
C SER A 470 1.36 5.91 3.29
N ILE A 471 0.68 5.79 4.44
CA ILE A 471 0.21 6.95 5.23
C ILE A 471 1.27 7.31 6.28
N TYR A 472 1.62 8.59 6.38
CA TYR A 472 2.46 9.07 7.46
C TYR A 472 1.72 9.15 8.80
N LEU A 473 2.42 8.93 9.91
CA LEU A 473 1.80 8.96 11.24
C LEU A 473 1.03 10.27 11.50
N GLY A 474 1.62 11.39 11.09
CA GLY A 474 1.04 12.71 11.23
C GLY A 474 0.02 13.12 10.17
N GLU A 475 -0.27 12.25 9.20
CA GLU A 475 -1.28 12.47 8.16
C GLU A 475 -2.67 11.93 8.54
N VAL A 476 -2.73 11.06 9.55
CA VAL A 476 -3.95 10.38 9.98
C VAL A 476 -4.98 11.39 10.46
N GLY A 477 -6.22 11.27 9.96
CA GLY A 477 -7.35 12.08 10.42
C GLY A 477 -7.64 13.34 9.58
N TRP A 478 -6.76 13.73 8.65
CA TRP A 478 -6.95 15.00 7.94
C TRP A 478 -6.42 15.05 6.49
N SER A 479 -5.41 14.24 6.15
CA SER A 479 -4.74 14.33 4.85
C SER A 479 -5.54 13.65 3.73
N GLU A 480 -5.17 13.91 2.48
CA GLU A 480 -5.71 13.17 1.34
C GLU A 480 -5.24 11.72 1.31
N ALA A 481 -4.01 11.44 1.73
CA ALA A 481 -3.53 10.07 1.92
C ALA A 481 -4.46 9.31 2.89
N SER A 482 -4.80 9.91 4.02
CA SER A 482 -5.71 9.30 5.01
C SER A 482 -7.13 9.07 4.44
N ARG A 483 -7.60 9.90 3.50
CA ARG A 483 -8.88 9.70 2.81
C ARG A 483 -8.81 8.68 1.68
N HIS A 484 -7.68 8.60 0.98
CA HIS A 484 -7.48 7.69 -0.14
C HIS A 484 -7.65 6.23 0.29
N PHE A 485 -7.13 5.89 1.48
CA PHE A 485 -7.23 4.55 2.07
C PHE A 485 -8.57 4.27 2.77
N LEU A 486 -9.57 5.17 2.67
CA LEU A 486 -10.95 4.84 3.04
C LEU A 486 -11.61 3.88 2.05
N ASP A 487 -11.09 3.78 0.82
CA ASP A 487 -11.58 2.80 -0.14
C ASP A 487 -11.31 1.38 0.39
N PRO A 488 -12.34 0.53 0.55
CA PRO A 488 -12.20 -0.87 0.95
C PRO A 488 -11.24 -1.68 0.08
N TYR A 489 -10.90 -1.19 -1.11
CA TYR A 489 -9.86 -1.75 -1.97
C TYR A 489 -8.48 -1.76 -1.32
N TYR A 490 -8.07 -0.65 -0.70
CA TYR A 490 -6.72 -0.49 -0.19
C TYR A 490 -6.56 -1.00 1.25
N GLY A 491 -7.66 -1.18 1.98
CA GLY A 491 -7.66 -1.75 3.32
C GLY A 491 -7.91 -3.26 3.32
N SER A 492 -7.14 -4.03 4.08
CA SER A 492 -7.65 -5.31 4.58
C SER A 492 -8.61 -4.99 5.73
N LEU A 493 -9.90 -4.99 5.43
CA LEU A 493 -10.95 -4.89 6.43
C LEU A 493 -11.07 -6.19 7.27
N GLY A 494 -10.22 -7.20 7.01
CA GLY A 494 -10.26 -8.49 7.71
C GLY A 494 -11.66 -9.09 7.72
N TRP A 495 -12.08 -9.59 8.87
CA TRP A 495 -13.42 -10.14 9.09
C TRP A 495 -14.57 -9.14 8.83
N THR A 496 -14.31 -7.83 8.96
CA THR A 496 -15.35 -6.80 8.79
C THR A 496 -15.82 -6.74 7.35
N ARG A 497 -14.97 -7.07 6.38
CA ARG A 497 -15.33 -7.20 4.95
C ARG A 497 -16.41 -8.26 4.72
N ASP A 498 -16.26 -9.40 5.36
CA ASP A 498 -17.18 -10.52 5.18
C ASP A 498 -18.51 -10.29 5.90
N ALA A 499 -18.50 -9.51 6.99
CA ALA A 499 -19.74 -9.01 7.58
C ALA A 499 -20.46 -8.02 6.65
N GLU A 500 -19.75 -7.07 6.04
CA GLU A 500 -20.34 -6.11 5.09
C GLU A 500 -20.96 -6.78 3.86
N ARG A 501 -20.33 -7.84 3.33
CA ARG A 501 -20.89 -8.67 2.24
C ARG A 501 -22.23 -9.30 2.59
N GLU A 502 -22.51 -9.48 3.87
CA GLU A 502 -23.75 -10.02 4.41
C GLU A 502 -24.75 -8.94 4.80
N GLY A 503 -24.49 -7.68 4.44
CA GLY A 503 -25.36 -6.54 4.70
C GLY A 503 -25.36 -6.09 6.15
N ILE A 504 -24.24 -6.30 6.86
CA ILE A 504 -24.03 -5.87 8.25
C ILE A 504 -23.19 -4.60 8.20
N SER A 505 -23.68 -3.51 8.78
CA SER A 505 -22.89 -2.27 8.86
C SER A 505 -21.85 -2.39 9.97
N VAL A 506 -20.57 -2.36 9.58
CA VAL A 506 -19.43 -2.47 10.48
C VAL A 506 -18.55 -1.24 10.34
N ILE A 507 -18.02 -0.76 11.46
CA ILE A 507 -17.04 0.31 11.53
C ILE A 507 -15.75 -0.30 12.09
N THR A 508 -14.76 -0.46 11.22
CA THR A 508 -13.42 -0.93 11.61
C THR A 508 -12.82 0.06 12.60
N ALA A 509 -12.30 -0.44 13.73
CA ALA A 509 -11.82 0.43 14.79
C ALA A 509 -10.42 0.99 14.55
N SER A 510 -9.54 0.20 13.93
CA SER A 510 -8.13 0.55 13.75
C SER A 510 -7.58 0.19 12.38
N GLN A 511 -6.44 0.78 12.05
CA GLN A 511 -5.62 0.53 10.87
C GLN A 511 -4.16 0.37 11.31
N GLY A 512 -3.40 -0.44 10.57
CA GLY A 512 -1.98 -0.66 10.83
C GLY A 512 -1.12 0.52 10.37
N TYR A 513 0.02 0.70 11.03
CA TYR A 513 1.10 1.59 10.63
C TYR A 513 2.40 0.80 10.75
N MET A 514 3.19 0.76 9.67
CA MET A 514 4.48 0.06 9.70
C MET A 514 5.58 0.83 9.01
N ARG A 515 6.72 0.91 9.69
CA ARG A 515 7.99 1.33 9.12
C ARG A 515 9.01 0.26 9.40
N GLU A 516 9.54 -0.32 8.34
CA GLU A 516 10.45 -1.45 8.42
C GLU A 516 11.89 -0.96 8.51
N ARG A 517 12.61 -1.49 9.49
CA ARG A 517 14.07 -1.36 9.52
C ARG A 517 14.65 -2.17 8.39
N GLY A 518 15.70 -1.63 7.76
CA GLY A 518 16.23 -2.26 6.56
C GLY A 518 15.27 -2.08 5.37
N THR A 519 14.58 -0.92 5.34
CA THR A 519 14.17 -0.26 4.10
C THR A 519 14.88 1.10 3.89
N PHE A 520 14.65 1.77 2.76
CA PHE A 520 15.24 3.07 2.42
C PHE A 520 15.02 4.17 3.48
N ASP A 521 14.10 3.97 4.43
CA ASP A 521 13.96 4.80 5.62
C ASP A 521 15.09 4.53 6.63
N CYS A 522 16.20 5.23 6.43
CA CYS A 522 17.36 5.15 7.32
C CYS A 522 17.17 5.90 8.65
N SER A 523 15.97 6.45 8.95
CA SER A 523 15.69 7.04 10.27
C SER A 523 15.50 5.97 11.36
N LEU A 524 15.21 4.72 10.96
CA LEU A 524 15.05 3.59 11.86
C LEU A 524 16.39 2.90 12.14
N THR A 525 16.99 3.21 13.29
CA THR A 525 18.33 2.72 13.63
C THR A 525 18.34 1.39 14.38
N SER A 526 17.27 1.03 15.08
CA SER A 526 17.22 -0.14 15.97
C SER A 526 16.31 -1.25 15.48
N GLU A 527 15.01 -1.00 15.36
CA GLU A 527 13.98 -2.00 15.02
C GLU A 527 12.92 -1.43 14.07
N SER A 528 12.13 -2.30 13.46
CA SER A 528 10.91 -1.91 12.76
C SER A 528 9.87 -1.37 13.76
N ILE A 529 9.06 -0.41 13.34
CA ILE A 529 7.95 0.14 14.12
C ILE A 529 6.66 -0.42 13.53
N LYS A 530 5.89 -1.16 14.34
CA LYS A 530 4.53 -1.61 14.01
C LYS A 530 3.58 -1.04 15.06
N LEU A 531 2.60 -0.26 14.64
CA LEU A 531 1.64 0.40 15.51
C LEU A 531 0.21 0.26 15.00
N ARG A 532 -0.74 0.42 15.92
CA ARG A 532 -2.15 0.56 15.57
C ARG A 532 -2.66 1.97 15.78
N MET A 533 -3.37 2.45 14.77
CA MET A 533 -3.97 3.78 14.74
C MET A 533 -5.49 3.63 14.61
N PRO A 534 -6.30 4.55 15.14
CA PRO A 534 -7.72 4.57 14.88
C PRO A 534 -7.98 4.68 13.38
N SER A 535 -9.02 4.01 12.90
CA SER A 535 -9.55 4.32 11.57
C SER A 535 -10.10 5.75 11.55
N MET A 536 -10.23 6.33 10.36
CA MET A 536 -10.88 7.63 10.17
C MET A 536 -12.28 7.70 10.80
N GLN A 537 -13.10 6.66 10.60
CA GLN A 537 -14.45 6.59 11.17
C GLN A 537 -14.41 6.52 12.70
N MET A 538 -13.45 5.80 13.27
CA MET A 538 -13.25 5.75 14.73
C MET A 538 -12.79 7.12 15.27
N LEU A 539 -11.89 7.83 14.58
CA LEU A 539 -11.49 9.19 14.96
C LEU A 539 -12.66 10.16 14.99
N GLU A 540 -13.54 10.09 13.99
CA GLU A 540 -14.75 10.91 13.93
C GLU A 540 -15.72 10.60 15.06
N LEU A 541 -15.99 9.31 15.31
CA LEU A 541 -16.88 8.87 16.39
C LEU A 541 -16.37 9.27 17.78
N LEU A 542 -15.07 9.12 18.01
CA LEU A 542 -14.46 9.51 19.28
C LEU A 542 -14.34 11.03 19.42
N GLY A 543 -14.48 11.81 18.35
CA GLY A 543 -14.12 13.24 18.36
C GLY A 543 -12.64 13.45 18.68
N ALA A 544 -11.78 12.52 18.22
CA ALA A 544 -10.36 12.48 18.56
C ALA A 544 -9.49 13.08 17.45
N THR A 545 -8.32 13.59 17.83
CA THR A 545 -7.28 14.05 16.90
C THR A 545 -5.91 13.53 17.35
N TRP A 546 -4.97 13.45 16.42
CA TRP A 546 -3.61 13.04 16.73
C TRP A 546 -2.95 14.08 17.64
N SER A 547 -2.24 13.60 18.67
CA SER A 547 -1.59 14.46 19.65
C SER A 547 -0.25 15.05 19.19
N GLY A 548 0.29 14.58 18.06
CA GLY A 548 1.67 14.86 17.66
C GLY A 548 2.70 13.96 18.35
N ILE A 549 2.26 13.03 19.21
CA ILE A 549 3.15 12.14 19.96
C ILE A 549 2.77 10.70 19.64
N SER A 550 3.65 10.00 18.92
CA SER A 550 3.54 8.56 18.66
C SER A 550 2.16 8.17 18.11
N ALA A 551 1.63 7.00 18.43
CA ALA A 551 0.24 6.64 18.12
C ALA A 551 -0.73 7.05 19.23
N THR A 552 -0.69 8.31 19.71
CA THR A 552 -1.57 8.81 20.77
C THR A 552 -2.59 9.82 20.24
N TYR A 553 -3.85 9.64 20.61
CA TYR A 553 -4.99 10.43 20.13
C TYR A 553 -5.78 11.02 21.29
N VAL A 554 -6.05 12.32 21.21
CA VAL A 554 -6.67 13.12 22.28
C VAL A 554 -8.00 13.70 21.84
N ASP A 555 -8.84 14.04 22.81
CA ASP A 555 -10.11 14.73 22.61
C ASP A 555 -9.89 16.11 21.96
N LYS A 556 -10.64 16.42 20.89
CA LYS A 556 -10.56 17.70 20.17
C LYS A 556 -11.02 18.89 21.02
N THR A 557 -11.87 18.66 22.00
CA THR A 557 -12.53 19.67 22.83
C THR A 557 -11.93 19.78 24.23
N LYS A 558 -11.42 18.67 24.78
CA LYS A 558 -10.81 18.61 26.10
C LYS A 558 -9.29 18.44 25.99
N ALA A 559 -8.57 19.54 26.16
CA ALA A 559 -7.13 19.56 26.04
C ALA A 559 -6.46 18.46 26.90
N GLY A 560 -5.65 17.61 26.25
CA GLY A 560 -4.83 16.59 26.89
C GLY A 560 -5.53 15.30 27.30
N MET A 561 -6.85 15.16 27.10
CA MET A 561 -7.54 13.90 27.42
C MET A 561 -7.25 12.84 26.34
N VAL A 562 -6.44 11.83 26.66
CA VAL A 562 -6.15 10.71 25.76
C VAL A 562 -7.38 9.82 25.62
N LEU A 563 -7.89 9.68 24.39
CA LEU A 563 -9.06 8.86 24.08
C LEU A 563 -8.69 7.52 23.47
N ALA A 564 -7.59 7.45 22.73
CA ALA A 564 -7.11 6.20 22.15
C ALA A 564 -5.60 6.24 21.92
N PHE A 565 -4.94 5.09 21.98
CA PHE A 565 -3.53 4.97 21.68
C PHE A 565 -3.09 3.53 21.45
N ASP A 566 -1.91 3.38 20.83
CA ASP A 566 -1.15 2.13 20.93
C ASP A 566 -0.21 2.19 22.14
N PRO A 567 -0.38 1.34 23.16
CA PRO A 567 0.42 1.39 24.37
C PRO A 567 1.88 0.94 24.18
N SER A 568 2.17 0.19 23.11
CA SER A 568 3.53 -0.27 22.79
C SER A 568 4.51 0.88 22.53
N VAL A 569 4.00 2.07 22.21
CA VAL A 569 4.82 3.29 22.00
C VAL A 569 5.49 3.79 23.27
N ASN A 570 4.94 3.47 24.44
CA ASN A 570 5.39 4.00 25.73
C ASN A 570 5.91 2.89 26.66
N VAL A 571 5.37 1.68 26.52
CA VAL A 571 5.67 0.55 27.38
C VAL A 571 5.99 -0.65 26.50
N ARG A 572 7.03 -1.42 26.83
CA ARG A 572 7.35 -2.65 26.08
C ARG A 572 6.19 -3.62 26.16
N GLY A 573 5.77 -4.13 25.00
CA GLY A 573 4.66 -5.06 24.89
C GLY A 573 4.20 -5.18 23.44
N PRO A 574 3.21 -6.05 23.18
CA PRO A 574 2.68 -6.23 21.83
C PRO A 574 1.96 -4.96 21.39
N SER A 575 2.03 -4.64 20.10
CA SER A 575 1.21 -3.58 19.50
C SER A 575 -0.27 -3.88 19.77
N ALA A 576 -1.00 -2.85 20.18
CA ALA A 576 -2.41 -2.95 20.49
C ALA A 576 -3.13 -1.65 20.15
N PHE A 577 -4.46 -1.67 20.10
CA PHE A 577 -5.26 -0.45 19.98
C PHE A 577 -6.22 -0.32 21.15
N LEU A 578 -5.91 0.60 22.06
CA LEU A 578 -6.71 0.84 23.26
C LEU A 578 -7.58 2.07 23.09
N VAL A 579 -8.86 1.96 23.44
CA VAL A 579 -9.83 3.06 23.46
C VAL A 579 -10.36 3.25 24.87
N ARG A 580 -10.42 4.49 25.34
CA ARG A 580 -10.86 4.86 26.69
C ARG A 580 -12.31 4.43 26.91
N ARG A 581 -12.54 3.58 27.91
CA ARG A 581 -13.81 2.87 28.11
C ARG A 581 -14.99 3.79 28.39
N GLU A 582 -14.82 4.75 29.28
CA GLU A 582 -15.89 5.70 29.66
C GLU A 582 -16.44 6.46 28.44
N HIS A 583 -15.54 6.94 27.58
CA HIS A 583 -15.88 7.68 26.38
C HIS A 583 -16.49 6.77 25.31
N LEU A 584 -15.94 5.57 25.15
CA LEU A 584 -16.48 4.58 24.22
C LEU A 584 -17.92 4.19 24.56
N LEU A 585 -18.24 4.00 25.85
CA LEU A 585 -19.60 3.68 26.29
C LEU A 585 -20.59 4.79 25.95
N GLU A 586 -20.18 6.05 26.06
CA GLU A 586 -20.97 7.20 25.64
C GLU A 586 -21.23 7.20 24.12
N VAL A 587 -20.17 7.02 23.32
CA VAL A 587 -20.27 6.92 21.85
C VAL A 587 -21.20 5.78 21.44
N MET A 588 -21.02 4.59 22.02
CA MET A 588 -21.85 3.42 21.74
C MET A 588 -23.33 3.66 22.06
N ARG A 589 -23.62 4.36 23.15
CA ARG A 589 -24.99 4.70 23.55
C ARG A 589 -25.62 5.72 22.59
N ILE A 590 -24.88 6.75 22.20
CA ILE A 590 -25.36 7.82 21.30
C ILE A 590 -25.66 7.28 19.91
N HIS A 591 -24.80 6.41 19.39
CA HIS A 591 -24.88 5.92 18.01
C HIS A 591 -25.56 4.55 17.85
N ASP A 592 -26.10 3.99 18.94
CA ASP A 592 -26.66 2.64 19.04
C ASP A 592 -25.73 1.55 18.47
N LEU A 593 -24.49 1.56 18.97
CA LEU A 593 -23.44 0.63 18.58
C LEU A 593 -23.15 -0.37 19.70
N VAL A 594 -22.58 -1.50 19.31
CA VAL A 594 -21.93 -2.48 20.19
C VAL A 594 -20.53 -2.76 19.68
N VAL A 595 -19.64 -3.23 20.57
CA VAL A 595 -18.34 -3.76 20.14
C VAL A 595 -18.51 -5.25 19.89
N CYS A 596 -17.99 -5.71 18.75
CA CYS A 596 -17.86 -7.11 18.42
C CYS A 596 -16.38 -7.41 18.12
N TRP A 597 -15.90 -8.55 18.59
CA TRP A 597 -14.54 -9.01 18.35
C TRP A 597 -14.55 -10.30 17.57
N ALA A 598 -13.66 -10.40 16.59
CA ALA A 598 -13.21 -11.66 16.03
C ALA A 598 -11.86 -12.03 16.65
N THR A 599 -11.69 -13.30 16.98
CA THR A 599 -10.48 -13.81 17.63
C THR A 599 -9.99 -15.03 16.87
N CYS A 600 -8.68 -15.09 16.58
CA CYS A 600 -8.01 -16.29 16.10
C CYS A 600 -6.79 -16.58 16.95
N GLY A 601 -6.41 -17.85 17.00
CA GLY A 601 -5.23 -18.31 17.72
C GLY A 601 -5.03 -19.79 17.47
N VAL A 602 -3.81 -20.26 17.68
CA VAL A 602 -3.40 -21.66 17.59
C VAL A 602 -2.49 -21.95 18.79
N ASP A 603 -2.66 -23.14 19.36
CA ASP A 603 -1.74 -23.73 20.34
C ASP A 603 -0.56 -24.45 19.68
#